data_AF-A0A7S2IB22-F1
#
_entry.id   AF-A0A7S2IB22-F1
#
_cell.length_a   1.000
_cell.length_b   1.000
_cell.length_c   1.000
_cell.angle_alpha   90.00
_cell.angle_beta   90.00
_cell.angle_gamma   90.00
#
_symmetry.space_group_name_H-M   'P 1'
#
loop_
_entity.id
_entity.type
_entity.pdbx_description
1 polymer ?
#
loop_
_entity_poly.entity_id
_entity_poly.type
_entity_poly.pdbx_seq_one_letter_code
_entity_poly.pdbx_strand_id
1 'polypeptide(L)'
;MFAPVCLRRLSFLILFAYVLCIGFFPIVICLLFDPSPGRIRLRKHHQPIFPKPPPMVAFEESSNMPGSSGGAKSAPINGTSCSNTHCQVEGLWGLRLEEKIPSRLPSLEDSVVSSVGGDEVSDTEQATVTATMLPQAPKDNSIVLSPEILRSPPKLKREPLRYKFTGLAIWLEIKQTNSDLSNAIQHFAGTHGLLPIPRPHITALYGMTHMTTSEAIALFRTIPSRLPGRKWPTFQKPVGVLQDVAFEGVNGEFANMAWSELTFATNDEQELAVDALHEIFYGRESKEFATRQKPFKPHASIAYDNPENTVLNLADAMGYALKHPSLLEMERKVEAISLWSLYGPMVEWECMDRIEF
;
A
#
# COMPACT_ATOMS: atom_id res chain seq x y z
N MET A 1 52.29 -27.43 -53.18
CA MET A 1 52.12 -26.71 -51.91
C MET A 1 51.12 -25.57 -52.12
N PHE A 2 49.81 -25.87 -52.13
CA PHE A 2 48.71 -24.88 -52.11
C PHE A 2 47.43 -25.63 -51.71
N ALA A 3 47.02 -25.54 -50.44
CA ALA A 3 45.64 -25.73 -49.98
C ALA A 3 45.59 -25.74 -48.43
N PRO A 4 45.52 -24.56 -47.78
CA PRO A 4 44.68 -24.49 -46.59
C PRO A 4 43.76 -23.25 -46.54
N VAL A 5 43.80 -22.36 -47.55
CA VAL A 5 43.03 -21.11 -47.53
C VAL A 5 41.58 -21.30 -47.99
N CYS A 6 41.28 -22.33 -48.78
CA CYS A 6 39.95 -22.52 -49.36
C CYS A 6 38.90 -23.03 -48.35
N LEU A 7 39.30 -23.90 -47.41
CA LEU A 7 38.36 -24.46 -46.42
C LEU A 7 37.84 -23.43 -45.41
N ARG A 8 38.66 -22.44 -45.00
CA ARG A 8 38.23 -21.43 -44.02
C ARG A 8 37.16 -20.48 -44.56
N ARG A 9 37.17 -20.19 -45.86
CA ARG A 9 36.14 -19.33 -46.47
C ARG A 9 34.80 -20.03 -46.61
N LEU A 10 34.82 -21.35 -46.85
CA LEU A 10 33.59 -22.13 -46.97
C LEU A 10 32.89 -22.28 -45.61
N SER A 11 33.64 -22.52 -44.53
CA SER A 11 33.07 -22.60 -43.17
C SER A 11 32.41 -21.29 -42.72
N PHE A 12 33.00 -20.15 -43.10
CA PHE A 12 32.44 -18.84 -42.74
C PHE A 12 31.14 -18.54 -43.51
N LEU A 13 31.07 -18.92 -44.79
CA LEU A 13 29.85 -18.77 -45.60
C LEU A 13 28.72 -19.67 -45.11
N ILE A 14 29.02 -20.91 -44.71
CA ILE A 14 28.02 -21.83 -44.15
C ILE A 14 27.49 -21.31 -42.80
N LEU A 15 28.38 -20.82 -41.92
CA LEU A 15 27.96 -20.26 -40.63
C LEU A 15 27.14 -18.98 -40.81
N PHE A 16 27.53 -18.11 -41.75
CA PHE A 16 26.79 -16.87 -42.04
C PHE A 16 25.42 -17.16 -42.65
N ALA A 17 25.31 -18.14 -43.56
CA ALA A 17 24.03 -18.59 -44.10
C ALA A 17 23.15 -19.22 -43.02
N TYR A 18 23.73 -19.98 -42.08
CA TYR A 18 22.98 -20.59 -40.97
C TYR A 18 22.42 -19.55 -39.99
N VAL A 19 23.20 -18.51 -39.66
CA VAL A 19 22.75 -17.40 -38.81
C VAL A 19 21.67 -16.57 -39.50
N LEU A 20 21.78 -16.32 -40.80
CA LEU A 20 20.72 -15.64 -41.56
C LEU A 20 19.44 -16.48 -41.62
N CYS A 21 19.55 -17.79 -41.85
CA CYS A 21 18.38 -18.67 -41.93
C CYS A 21 17.66 -18.82 -40.59
N ILE A 22 18.36 -18.85 -39.45
CA ILE A 22 17.71 -19.01 -38.14
C ILE A 22 17.26 -17.67 -37.54
N GLY A 23 18.01 -16.59 -37.78
CA GLY A 23 17.66 -15.25 -37.27
C GLY A 23 16.47 -14.61 -37.97
N PHE A 24 16.26 -14.86 -39.27
CA PHE A 24 15.18 -14.22 -40.04
C PHE A 24 13.92 -15.07 -40.21
N PHE A 25 13.97 -16.40 -40.03
CA PHE A 25 12.79 -17.24 -40.14
C PHE A 25 11.63 -16.89 -39.18
N PRO A 26 11.86 -16.56 -37.90
CA PRO A 26 10.74 -16.22 -37.01
C PRO A 26 10.14 -14.84 -37.32
N ILE A 27 10.88 -13.92 -37.95
CA ILE A 27 10.37 -12.59 -38.30
C ILE A 27 9.46 -12.67 -39.54
N VAL A 28 9.79 -13.52 -40.52
CA VAL A 28 8.99 -13.69 -41.74
C VAL A 28 7.70 -14.49 -41.47
N ILE A 29 7.71 -15.45 -40.56
CA ILE A 29 6.48 -16.19 -40.18
C ILE A 29 5.49 -15.28 -39.43
N CYS A 30 5.96 -14.34 -38.60
CA CYS A 30 5.08 -13.38 -37.94
C CYS A 30 4.45 -12.34 -38.90
N LEU A 31 5.02 -12.12 -40.08
CA LEU A 31 4.47 -11.19 -41.09
C LEU A 31 3.59 -11.88 -42.14
N LEU A 32 3.64 -13.21 -42.25
CA LEU A 32 2.87 -13.98 -43.24
C LEU A 32 1.58 -14.61 -42.70
N PHE A 33 1.33 -14.54 -41.40
CA PHE A 33 0.09 -15.01 -40.76
C PHE A 33 -0.67 -13.87 -40.07
N ASP A 34 -1.00 -12.81 -40.82
CA ASP A 34 -2.04 -11.85 -40.45
C ASP A 34 -3.29 -12.09 -41.33
N PRO A 35 -4.31 -12.84 -40.86
CA PRO A 35 -5.55 -13.02 -41.58
C PRO A 35 -6.51 -11.85 -41.33
N SER A 36 -6.36 -10.82 -42.16
CA SER A 36 -7.41 -9.91 -42.69
C SER A 36 -8.10 -8.86 -41.77
N PRO A 37 -8.45 -7.69 -42.37
CA PRO A 37 -9.02 -6.54 -41.65
C PRO A 37 -10.55 -6.67 -41.51
N GLY A 38 -11.00 -7.04 -40.31
CA GLY A 38 -12.41 -7.06 -39.92
C GLY A 38 -12.78 -5.83 -39.09
N ARG A 39 -13.66 -4.97 -39.61
CA ARG A 39 -14.32 -3.85 -38.92
C ARG A 39 -14.74 -4.21 -37.49
N ILE A 40 -14.06 -3.64 -36.49
CA ILE A 40 -14.53 -3.65 -35.11
C ILE A 40 -15.64 -2.59 -34.99
N ARG A 41 -16.90 -3.04 -35.03
CA ARG A 41 -18.02 -2.29 -34.45
C ARG A 41 -17.81 -2.26 -32.94
N LEU A 42 -17.55 -1.09 -32.37
CA LEU A 42 -17.61 -0.84 -30.94
C LEU A 42 -18.99 -1.25 -30.41
N ARG A 43 -19.06 -2.42 -29.78
CA ARG A 43 -20.19 -2.78 -28.91
C ARG A 43 -20.09 -1.90 -27.67
N LYS A 44 -21.12 -1.07 -27.45
CA LYS A 44 -21.34 -0.37 -26.18
C LYS A 44 -21.43 -1.43 -25.07
N HIS A 45 -20.37 -1.55 -24.27
CA HIS A 45 -20.46 -2.27 -23.01
C HIS A 45 -21.44 -1.52 -22.11
N HIS A 46 -22.48 -2.21 -21.66
CA HIS A 46 -23.29 -1.77 -20.54
C HIS A 46 -22.38 -1.65 -19.32
N GLN A 47 -22.32 -0.45 -18.74
CA GLN A 47 -21.65 -0.22 -17.48
C GLN A 47 -22.44 -0.90 -16.34
N PRO A 48 -21.78 -1.52 -15.35
CA PRO A 48 -22.43 -1.83 -14.09
C PRO A 48 -22.76 -0.50 -13.38
N ILE A 49 -24.03 -0.34 -12.99
CA ILE A 49 -24.48 0.74 -12.13
C ILE A 49 -23.98 0.42 -10.73
N PHE A 50 -23.00 1.18 -10.23
CA PHE A 50 -22.61 1.13 -8.82
C PHE A 50 -23.62 1.93 -8.00
N PRO A 51 -24.16 1.39 -6.88
CA PRO A 51 -24.97 2.18 -5.96
C PRO A 51 -24.11 3.28 -5.32
N LYS A 52 -24.69 4.48 -5.18
CA LYS A 52 -24.08 5.57 -4.40
C LYS A 52 -23.81 5.10 -2.96
N PRO A 53 -22.68 5.49 -2.35
CA PRO A 53 -22.51 5.32 -0.92
C PRO A 53 -23.61 6.10 -0.17
N PRO A 54 -24.08 5.60 0.99
CA PRO A 54 -25.07 6.29 1.79
C PRO A 54 -24.55 7.67 2.21
N PRO A 55 -25.43 8.68 2.35
CA PRO A 55 -25.03 10.00 2.82
C PRO A 55 -24.40 9.88 4.21
N MET A 56 -23.22 10.47 4.40
CA MET A 56 -22.62 10.63 5.71
C MET A 56 -23.60 11.39 6.60
N VAL A 57 -24.06 10.75 7.67
CA VAL A 57 -24.80 11.40 8.74
C VAL A 57 -23.82 12.33 9.44
N ALA A 58 -24.04 13.64 9.31
CA ALA A 58 -23.31 14.62 10.09
C ALA A 58 -23.60 14.39 11.58
N PHE A 59 -22.57 14.06 12.35
CA PHE A 59 -22.64 14.11 13.80
C PHE A 59 -22.64 15.59 14.20
N GLU A 60 -23.78 16.09 14.70
CA GLU A 60 -23.83 17.36 15.40
C GLU A 60 -23.08 17.23 16.74
N GLU A 61 -21.96 17.92 16.83
CA GLU A 61 -21.16 18.02 18.05
C GLU A 61 -21.85 19.01 19.01
N SER A 62 -22.63 18.48 19.95
CA SER A 62 -23.27 19.28 21.00
C SER A 62 -22.23 19.73 22.03
N SER A 63 -21.73 20.96 21.89
CA SER A 63 -20.92 21.62 22.92
C SER A 63 -21.82 22.28 23.97
N ASN A 64 -22.00 21.60 25.11
CA ASN A 64 -22.57 22.19 26.33
C ASN A 64 -21.47 22.87 27.13
N MET A 65 -21.52 24.20 27.26
CA MET A 65 -20.85 24.99 28.29
C MET A 65 -21.89 25.84 29.02
N PRO A 66 -21.84 25.97 30.36
CA PRO A 66 -22.84 26.71 31.12
C PRO A 66 -22.51 28.21 31.15
N GLY A 67 -23.39 29.02 30.58
CA GLY A 67 -23.34 30.49 30.65
C GLY A 67 -24.58 31.05 31.36
N SER A 68 -24.34 31.77 32.44
CA SER A 68 -25.33 32.39 33.33
C SER A 68 -26.06 33.59 32.69
N SER A 69 -27.38 33.63 32.93
CA SER A 69 -28.31 34.75 33.16
C SER A 69 -28.24 36.07 32.36
N GLY A 70 -29.39 36.45 31.79
CA GLY A 70 -29.69 37.81 31.33
C GLY A 70 -30.82 37.82 30.28
N GLY A 71 -32.06 38.05 30.72
CA GLY A 71 -33.26 37.83 29.91
C GLY A 71 -33.65 38.95 28.94
N ALA A 72 -34.52 38.60 27.98
CA ALA A 72 -35.58 39.45 27.44
C ALA A 72 -36.59 38.60 26.64
N LYS A 73 -37.86 38.97 26.76
CA LYS A 73 -39.06 38.32 26.20
C LYS A 73 -39.17 38.48 24.67
N SER A 74 -39.70 37.48 23.97
CA SER A 74 -40.74 37.68 22.94
C SER A 74 -41.39 36.35 22.48
N ALA A 75 -42.59 36.52 21.94
CA ALA A 75 -43.77 35.66 21.77
C ALA A 75 -43.67 34.49 20.74
N PRO A 76 -44.70 33.61 20.65
CA PRO A 76 -44.64 32.29 20.03
C PRO A 76 -45.14 32.28 18.58
N ILE A 77 -44.69 31.29 17.79
CA ILE A 77 -45.34 30.94 16.52
C ILE A 77 -45.53 29.41 16.45
N ASN A 78 -46.79 29.06 16.20
CA ASN A 78 -47.35 27.74 15.95
C ASN A 78 -46.75 27.04 14.71
N GLY A 79 -46.83 25.71 14.67
CA GLY A 79 -47.00 25.02 13.39
C GLY A 79 -46.59 23.55 13.36
N THR A 80 -47.61 22.67 13.38
CA THR A 80 -47.75 21.44 12.57
C THR A 80 -46.62 20.39 12.62
N SER A 81 -46.76 19.27 13.33
CA SER A 81 -47.60 18.10 13.01
C SER A 81 -47.55 17.68 11.54
N CYS A 82 -46.77 16.63 11.26
CA CYS A 82 -47.09 15.61 10.26
C CYS A 82 -46.39 14.29 10.61
N SER A 83 -47.22 13.26 10.76
CA SER A 83 -46.94 11.85 10.94
C SER A 83 -46.56 11.15 9.62
N ASN A 84 -46.15 9.87 9.74
CA ASN A 84 -46.07 8.82 8.72
C ASN A 84 -44.77 8.81 7.90
N THR A 85 -44.15 7.68 7.54
CA THR A 85 -44.47 6.25 7.68
C THR A 85 -43.22 5.45 7.33
N HIS A 86 -43.16 4.23 7.88
CA HIS A 86 -42.46 3.06 7.33
C HIS A 86 -42.27 3.08 5.80
N CYS A 87 -41.04 2.82 5.35
CA CYS A 87 -40.78 2.11 4.11
C CYS A 87 -39.72 1.05 4.37
N GLN A 88 -40.19 -0.18 4.58
CA GLN A 88 -39.42 -1.38 4.31
C GLN A 88 -39.14 -1.42 2.81
N VAL A 89 -37.88 -1.66 2.43
CA VAL A 89 -37.55 -2.18 1.12
C VAL A 89 -36.76 -3.46 1.35
N GLU A 90 -37.49 -4.58 1.29
CA GLU A 90 -36.90 -5.90 1.06
C GLU A 90 -36.40 -5.98 -0.39
N GLY A 91 -35.26 -6.63 -0.57
CA GLY A 91 -34.71 -6.97 -1.88
C GLY A 91 -33.65 -8.07 -1.77
N LEU A 92 -34.10 -9.33 -1.72
CA LEU A 92 -33.37 -10.51 -2.20
C LEU A 92 -33.00 -10.28 -3.70
N TRP A 93 -31.93 -10.78 -4.31
CA TRP A 93 -31.29 -12.12 -4.40
C TRP A 93 -29.83 -11.89 -4.84
N GLY A 94 -28.80 -12.68 -4.54
CA GLY A 94 -28.69 -14.13 -4.49
C GLY A 94 -27.95 -14.63 -5.73
N LEU A 95 -26.67 -14.99 -5.62
CA LEU A 95 -26.07 -16.13 -6.34
C LEU A 95 -24.94 -16.72 -5.49
N ARG A 96 -25.27 -17.90 -4.98
CA ARG A 96 -24.51 -18.77 -4.09
C ARG A 96 -23.86 -19.85 -4.98
N LEU A 97 -22.55 -19.97 -4.94
CA LEU A 97 -21.85 -21.20 -5.37
C LEU A 97 -21.39 -21.89 -4.10
N GLU A 98 -22.15 -22.90 -3.67
CA GLU A 98 -21.71 -23.83 -2.64
C GLU A 98 -20.73 -24.82 -3.28
N GLU A 99 -19.45 -24.71 -2.96
CA GLU A 99 -18.53 -25.83 -3.05
C GLU A 99 -18.37 -26.46 -1.66
N LYS A 100 -18.83 -27.71 -1.57
CA LYS A 100 -18.63 -28.62 -0.44
C LYS A 100 -17.13 -28.90 -0.28
N ILE A 101 -16.54 -28.47 0.84
CA ILE A 101 -15.28 -29.03 1.34
C ILE A 101 -15.60 -29.87 2.59
N PRO A 102 -15.21 -31.15 2.64
CA PRO A 102 -15.54 -32.02 3.76
C PRO A 102 -14.76 -31.64 5.03
N SER A 103 -15.54 -31.48 6.09
CA SER A 103 -15.11 -31.43 7.49
C SER A 103 -14.41 -32.72 7.92
N ARG A 104 -13.17 -32.63 8.43
CA ARG A 104 -12.62 -33.44 9.53
C ARG A 104 -11.16 -33.06 9.81
N LEU A 105 -10.92 -32.41 10.94
CA LEU A 105 -9.66 -32.48 11.68
C LEU A 105 -9.99 -33.10 13.05
N PRO A 106 -9.22 -34.08 13.53
CA PRO A 106 -9.49 -34.75 14.79
C PRO A 106 -9.09 -33.88 15.98
N SER A 107 -9.95 -33.93 17.00
CA SER A 107 -9.72 -33.43 18.35
C SER A 107 -8.52 -34.13 19.00
N LEU A 108 -7.55 -33.35 19.49
CA LEU A 108 -6.59 -33.80 20.49
C LEU A 108 -7.06 -33.31 21.85
N GLU A 109 -7.69 -34.20 22.60
CA GLU A 109 -7.81 -34.11 24.06
C GLU A 109 -6.81 -35.09 24.69
N ASP A 110 -6.39 -34.71 25.90
CA ASP A 110 -5.86 -35.53 26.97
C ASP A 110 -4.41 -36.05 26.90
N SER A 111 -3.53 -35.30 27.56
CA SER A 111 -2.53 -35.94 28.42
C SER A 111 -2.35 -35.13 29.70
N VAL A 112 -3.11 -35.58 30.70
CA VAL A 112 -2.93 -35.33 32.13
C VAL A 112 -1.65 -36.03 32.60
N VAL A 113 -0.73 -35.28 33.20
CA VAL A 113 0.22 -35.82 34.18
C VAL A 113 0.27 -34.89 35.38
N SER A 114 -0.36 -35.34 36.47
CA SER A 114 -0.09 -34.89 37.83
C SER A 114 1.22 -35.51 38.33
N SER A 115 2.05 -34.76 39.05
CA SER A 115 2.38 -35.07 40.46
C SER A 115 3.61 -34.31 40.98
N VAL A 116 3.39 -33.58 42.08
CA VAL A 116 4.11 -33.67 43.38
C VAL A 116 5.48 -32.99 43.56
N GLY A 117 5.55 -32.23 44.67
CA GLY A 117 6.74 -31.92 45.49
C GLY A 117 7.47 -30.65 45.03
N GLY A 118 7.71 -29.63 45.85
CA GLY A 118 7.99 -29.61 47.28
C GLY A 118 9.23 -28.72 47.47
N ASP A 119 9.27 -28.01 48.59
CA ASP A 119 10.40 -27.31 49.20
C ASP A 119 10.63 -25.82 48.89
N GLU A 120 10.32 -25.07 49.95
CA GLU A 120 10.85 -23.77 50.33
C GLU A 120 12.38 -23.74 50.29
N VAL A 121 12.96 -22.74 49.63
CA VAL A 121 14.21 -22.13 50.09
C VAL A 121 14.10 -20.63 49.84
N SER A 122 14.21 -19.87 50.94
CA SER A 122 14.42 -18.44 50.97
C SER A 122 15.79 -18.11 50.36
N ASP A 123 15.88 -17.04 49.56
CA ASP A 123 17.03 -16.14 49.65
C ASP A 123 16.66 -14.75 49.15
N THR A 124 16.99 -13.77 49.98
CA THR A 124 16.70 -12.36 49.79
C THR A 124 17.87 -11.75 49.02
N GLU A 125 17.79 -11.71 47.69
CA GLU A 125 18.72 -10.93 46.87
C GLU A 125 18.21 -9.49 46.69
N GLN A 126 18.96 -8.55 47.26
CA GLN A 126 18.83 -7.12 46.99
C GLN A 126 19.17 -6.84 45.53
N ALA A 127 18.13 -6.71 44.70
CA ALA A 127 18.26 -6.23 43.34
C ALA A 127 18.71 -4.77 43.33
N THR A 128 19.95 -4.54 42.93
CA THR A 128 20.47 -3.21 42.60
C THR A 128 19.73 -2.72 41.35
N VAL A 129 18.88 -1.71 41.51
CA VAL A 129 18.17 -1.02 40.43
C VAL A 129 19.20 -0.30 39.57
N THR A 130 19.73 -1.02 38.57
CA THR A 130 20.52 -0.42 37.51
C THR A 130 19.51 0.25 36.59
N ALA A 131 19.47 1.58 36.61
CA ALA A 131 18.67 2.38 35.69
C ALA A 131 19.02 1.97 34.25
N THR A 132 18.17 1.12 33.68
CA THR A 132 18.27 0.73 32.28
C THR A 132 17.97 1.98 31.50
N MET A 133 19.02 2.62 30.97
CA MET A 133 18.85 3.73 30.04
C MET A 133 17.97 3.23 28.90
N LEU A 134 16.82 3.89 28.72
CA LEU A 134 15.95 3.66 27.58
C LEU A 134 16.81 3.66 26.31
N PRO A 135 16.61 2.69 25.39
CA PRO A 135 17.33 2.66 24.14
C PRO A 135 17.21 4.01 23.45
N GLN A 136 18.34 4.65 23.17
CA GLN A 136 18.35 5.84 22.31
C GLN A 136 17.75 5.44 20.97
N ALA A 137 16.80 6.24 20.48
CA ALA A 137 16.14 6.02 19.21
C ALA A 137 17.21 5.82 18.10
N PRO A 138 17.06 4.78 17.27
CA PRO A 138 18.03 4.46 16.23
C PRO A 138 18.22 5.63 15.26
N LYS A 139 19.42 5.75 14.68
CA LYS A 139 19.74 6.76 13.65
C LYS A 139 18.78 6.55 12.48
N ASP A 140 17.82 7.46 12.36
CA ASP A 140 16.71 7.33 11.44
C ASP A 140 17.18 7.58 10.00
N ASN A 141 16.99 6.59 9.13
CA ASN A 141 17.20 6.72 7.68
C ASN A 141 16.00 7.38 6.98
N SER A 142 15.09 8.00 7.74
CA SER A 142 14.06 8.85 7.16
C SER A 142 14.72 9.92 6.30
N ILE A 143 14.07 10.25 5.19
CA ILE A 143 14.31 11.53 4.55
C ILE A 143 13.70 12.54 5.53
N VAL A 144 14.44 12.91 6.57
CA VAL A 144 14.07 14.02 7.43
C VAL A 144 14.03 15.22 6.50
N LEU A 145 12.82 15.63 6.09
CA LEU A 145 12.63 16.97 5.57
C LEU A 145 13.11 17.88 6.68
N SER A 146 14.32 18.42 6.53
CA SER A 146 14.92 19.27 7.55
C SER A 146 13.88 20.32 7.96
N PRO A 147 13.75 20.69 9.24
CA PRO A 147 12.89 21.79 9.66
C PRO A 147 13.12 23.07 8.83
N GLU A 148 14.30 23.24 8.26
CA GLU A 148 14.63 24.29 7.27
C GLU A 148 13.79 24.22 5.98
N ILE A 149 13.54 23.02 5.45
CA ILE A 149 12.67 22.77 4.28
C ILE A 149 11.22 23.13 4.63
N LEU A 150 10.77 22.88 5.85
CA LEU A 150 9.43 23.29 6.29
C LEU A 150 9.32 24.80 6.50
N ARG A 151 10.37 25.46 6.99
CA ARG A 151 10.41 26.91 7.27
C ARG A 151 10.61 27.77 6.02
N SER A 152 11.29 27.22 5.03
CA SER A 152 11.56 27.86 3.75
C SER A 152 11.52 26.78 2.68
N PRO A 153 10.30 26.42 2.20
CA PRO A 153 10.17 25.37 1.21
C PRO A 153 11.12 25.69 0.06
N PRO A 154 11.99 24.74 -0.34
CA PRO A 154 12.78 24.91 -1.54
C PRO A 154 11.79 25.34 -2.61
N LYS A 155 12.13 26.37 -3.39
CA LYS A 155 11.26 26.81 -4.49
C LYS A 155 11.11 25.64 -5.44
N LEU A 156 10.06 24.85 -5.22
CA LEU A 156 9.73 23.71 -6.06
C LEU A 156 9.47 24.30 -7.44
N LYS A 157 10.06 23.65 -8.45
CA LYS A 157 9.83 24.06 -9.83
C LYS A 157 8.40 23.76 -10.28
N ARG A 158 7.72 22.86 -9.56
CA ARG A 158 6.33 22.46 -9.79
C ARG A 158 5.47 22.71 -8.55
N GLU A 159 4.18 22.86 -8.79
CA GLU A 159 3.20 22.88 -7.71
C GLU A 159 3.24 21.55 -6.95
N PRO A 160 3.16 21.56 -5.60
CA PRO A 160 2.98 20.33 -4.83
C PRO A 160 1.77 19.54 -5.30
N LEU A 161 1.78 18.21 -5.07
CA LEU A 161 0.60 17.37 -5.27
C LEU A 161 -0.60 17.98 -4.52
N ARG A 162 -1.68 18.28 -5.25
CA ARG A 162 -2.90 18.89 -4.68
C ARG A 162 -3.83 17.89 -4.02
N TYR A 163 -3.71 16.61 -4.36
CA TYR A 163 -4.51 15.55 -3.75
C TYR A 163 -4.31 15.54 -2.23
N LYS A 164 -5.42 15.61 -1.50
CA LYS A 164 -5.43 15.56 -0.04
C LYS A 164 -5.80 14.15 0.38
N PHE A 165 -4.88 13.52 1.08
CA PHE A 165 -5.09 12.20 1.63
C PHE A 165 -5.93 12.32 2.89
N THR A 166 -6.58 11.22 3.26
CA THR A 166 -7.47 11.18 4.42
C THR A 166 -7.26 9.90 5.20
N GLY A 167 -7.39 9.99 6.52
CA GLY A 167 -7.28 8.84 7.41
C GLY A 167 -5.85 8.48 7.80
N LEU A 168 -5.77 7.42 8.59
CA LEU A 168 -4.52 6.81 9.00
C LEU A 168 -4.11 5.72 7.99
N ALA A 169 -2.81 5.43 7.92
CA ALA A 169 -2.26 4.39 7.07
C ALA A 169 -1.20 3.55 7.79
N ILE A 170 -1.08 2.29 7.37
CA ILE A 170 0.00 1.39 7.78
C ILE A 170 0.99 1.26 6.64
N TRP A 171 2.22 1.70 6.88
CA TRP A 171 3.32 1.63 5.92
C TRP A 171 4.29 0.52 6.31
N LEU A 172 4.70 -0.27 5.32
CA LEU A 172 5.74 -1.26 5.43
C LEU A 172 7.04 -0.63 4.91
N GLU A 173 7.97 -0.39 5.81
CA GLU A 173 9.27 0.17 5.46
C GLU A 173 10.17 -0.95 4.96
N ILE A 174 10.45 -0.93 3.66
CA ILE A 174 11.28 -1.95 3.03
C ILE A 174 12.76 -1.61 3.18
N LYS A 175 13.54 -2.63 3.56
CA LYS A 175 14.98 -2.53 3.72
C LYS A 175 15.62 -2.10 2.40
N GLN A 176 16.45 -1.08 2.50
CA GLN A 176 17.15 -0.50 1.36
C GLN A 176 18.53 -1.14 1.17
N THR A 177 19.01 -1.09 -0.07
CA THR A 177 20.40 -1.47 -0.40
C THR A 177 21.12 -0.22 -0.86
N ASN A 178 22.10 0.25 -0.08
CA ASN A 178 22.82 1.51 -0.37
C ASN A 178 21.88 2.71 -0.58
N SER A 179 20.79 2.77 0.18
CA SER A 179 19.76 3.81 0.09
C SER A 179 19.13 3.96 -1.31
N ASP A 180 19.09 2.87 -2.09
CA ASP A 180 18.63 2.89 -3.47
C ASP A 180 17.22 3.48 -3.66
N LEU A 181 16.26 3.14 -2.80
CA LEU A 181 14.90 3.68 -2.88
C LEU A 181 14.84 5.17 -2.49
N SER A 182 15.53 5.55 -1.41
CA SER A 182 15.66 6.96 -1.03
C SER A 182 16.33 7.76 -2.16
N ASN A 183 17.36 7.21 -2.82
CA ASN A 183 18.02 7.84 -3.94
C ASN A 183 17.10 7.97 -5.15
N ALA A 184 16.26 6.97 -5.42
CA ALA A 184 15.23 7.06 -6.46
C ALA A 184 14.26 8.20 -6.15
N ILE A 185 13.67 8.24 -4.95
CA ILE A 185 12.75 9.31 -4.53
C ILE A 185 13.41 10.69 -4.68
N GLN A 186 14.63 10.86 -4.18
CA GLN A 186 15.37 12.12 -4.28
C GLN A 186 15.70 12.48 -5.73
N HIS A 187 16.05 11.51 -6.57
CA HIS A 187 16.30 11.72 -7.98
C HIS A 187 15.06 12.24 -8.70
N PHE A 188 13.91 11.57 -8.54
CA PHE A 188 12.68 12.01 -9.19
C PHE A 188 12.21 13.36 -8.64
N ALA A 189 12.29 13.58 -7.32
CA ALA A 189 11.99 14.89 -6.72
C ALA A 189 12.87 16.01 -7.27
N GLY A 190 14.20 15.81 -7.34
CA GLY A 190 15.14 16.82 -7.82
C GLY A 190 15.06 17.08 -9.33
N THR A 191 14.99 16.01 -10.13
CA THR A 191 14.94 16.09 -11.60
C THR A 191 13.64 16.73 -12.07
N HIS A 192 12.51 16.35 -11.48
CA HIS A 192 11.20 16.82 -11.89
C HIS A 192 10.67 18.00 -11.07
N GLY A 193 11.36 18.39 -9.99
CA GLY A 193 10.92 19.48 -9.10
C GLY A 193 9.68 19.14 -8.27
N LEU A 194 9.53 17.86 -7.93
CA LEU A 194 8.42 17.32 -7.13
C LEU A 194 8.76 17.36 -5.63
N LEU A 195 7.74 17.24 -4.79
CA LEU A 195 7.95 17.00 -3.37
C LEU A 195 8.38 15.54 -3.16
N PRO A 196 9.48 15.26 -2.44
CA PRO A 196 9.91 13.89 -2.20
C PRO A 196 8.96 13.18 -1.23
N ILE A 197 8.70 11.91 -1.48
CA ILE A 197 7.99 11.04 -0.55
C ILE A 197 8.82 10.93 0.74
N PRO A 198 8.25 11.16 1.95
CA PRO A 198 9.05 11.25 3.19
C PRO A 198 9.83 9.98 3.54
N ARG A 199 9.32 8.82 3.14
CA ARG A 199 9.96 7.53 3.44
C ARG A 199 9.63 6.50 2.36
N PRO A 200 10.60 5.71 1.87
CA PRO A 200 10.29 4.54 1.06
C PRO A 200 9.38 3.57 1.81
N HIS A 201 8.25 3.22 1.22
CA HIS A 201 7.27 2.35 1.86
C HIS A 201 6.44 1.56 0.84
N ILE A 202 5.77 0.53 1.33
CA ILE A 202 4.63 -0.11 0.70
C ILE A 202 3.42 0.11 1.61
N THR A 203 2.31 0.64 1.10
CA THR A 203 1.11 0.84 1.90
C THR A 203 0.36 -0.47 2.08
N ALA A 204 0.20 -0.94 3.32
CA ALA A 204 -0.56 -2.15 3.64
C ALA A 204 -2.04 -1.85 3.93
N LEU A 205 -2.31 -0.74 4.63
CA LEU A 205 -3.66 -0.21 4.89
C LEU A 205 -3.66 1.30 4.66
N TYR A 206 -4.77 1.82 4.15
CA TYR A 206 -4.96 3.24 3.87
C TYR A 206 -6.41 3.64 4.17
N GLY A 207 -6.62 4.90 4.54
CA GLY A 207 -7.97 5.47 4.66
C GLY A 207 -8.70 5.06 5.93
N MET A 208 -7.99 4.76 7.02
CA MET A 208 -8.63 4.47 8.32
C MET A 208 -9.14 5.78 8.94
N THR A 209 -10.42 6.08 8.75
CA THR A 209 -11.09 7.30 9.27
C THR A 209 -12.06 7.03 10.41
N HIS A 210 -12.31 5.76 10.74
CA HIS A 210 -13.31 5.31 11.71
C HIS A 210 -12.80 5.24 13.16
N MET A 211 -11.54 5.56 13.41
CA MET A 211 -10.92 5.50 14.73
C MET A 211 -10.05 6.71 15.01
N THR A 212 -9.83 6.98 16.30
CA THR A 212 -8.89 8.01 16.74
C THR A 212 -7.44 7.54 16.61
N THR A 213 -6.51 8.49 16.54
CA THR A 213 -5.06 8.19 16.53
C THR A 213 -4.63 7.35 17.73
N SER A 214 -5.13 7.66 18.94
CA SER A 214 -4.77 6.93 20.16
C SER A 214 -5.23 5.48 20.14
N GLU A 215 -6.43 5.21 19.63
CA GLU A 215 -6.94 3.85 19.43
C GLU A 215 -6.11 3.09 18.40
N ALA A 216 -5.78 3.76 17.27
CA ALA A 216 -4.94 3.19 16.24
C ALA A 216 -3.55 2.81 16.76
N ILE A 217 -2.92 3.67 17.58
CA ILE A 217 -1.63 3.37 18.23
C ILE A 217 -1.74 2.15 19.14
N ALA A 218 -2.79 2.06 19.96
CA ALA A 218 -3.00 0.91 20.85
C ALA A 218 -3.15 -0.41 20.06
N LEU A 219 -3.91 -0.39 18.97
CA LEU A 219 -4.07 -1.52 18.06
C LEU A 219 -2.77 -1.87 17.33
N PHE A 220 -2.07 -0.84 16.84
CA PHE A 220 -0.81 -0.97 16.11
C PHE A 220 0.26 -1.74 16.91
N ARG A 221 0.34 -1.51 18.22
CA ARG A 221 1.28 -2.23 19.10
C ARG A 221 0.99 -3.72 19.26
N THR A 222 -0.18 -4.19 18.84
CA THR A 222 -0.53 -5.63 18.86
C THR A 222 -0.04 -6.38 17.62
N ILE A 223 0.31 -5.68 16.53
CA ILE A 223 0.68 -6.28 15.23
C ILE A 223 1.73 -7.39 15.36
N PRO A 224 2.86 -7.24 16.07
CA PRO A 224 3.90 -8.28 16.12
C PRO A 224 3.39 -9.61 16.67
N SER A 225 2.41 -9.59 17.58
CA SER A 225 1.84 -10.82 18.14
C SER A 225 0.90 -11.56 17.18
N ARG A 226 0.46 -10.88 16.11
CA ARG A 226 -0.51 -11.37 15.12
C ARG A 226 0.13 -11.77 13.80
N LEU A 227 1.37 -11.36 13.56
CA LEU A 227 2.12 -11.75 12.36
C LEU A 227 2.74 -13.14 12.50
N PRO A 228 2.78 -13.94 11.41
CA PRO A 228 3.55 -15.18 11.36
C PRO A 228 5.01 -14.95 11.75
N GLY A 229 5.54 -15.72 12.71
CA GLY A 229 6.92 -15.57 13.17
C GLY A 229 7.25 -14.21 13.81
N ARG A 230 6.22 -13.40 14.16
CA ARG A 230 6.34 -12.04 14.69
C ARG A 230 7.08 -11.06 13.80
N LYS A 231 7.15 -11.33 12.50
CA LYS A 231 7.81 -10.49 11.50
C LYS A 231 6.98 -10.42 10.23
N TRP A 232 7.15 -9.35 9.47
CA TRP A 232 6.52 -9.27 8.16
C TRP A 232 7.24 -10.19 7.15
N PRO A 233 6.52 -10.93 6.29
CA PRO A 233 7.12 -11.78 5.27
C PRO A 233 8.00 -11.00 4.28
N THR A 234 9.03 -11.64 3.74
CA THR A 234 9.91 -10.98 2.75
C THR A 234 9.17 -10.76 1.43
N PHE A 235 9.35 -9.59 0.81
CA PHE A 235 8.90 -9.34 -0.55
C PHE A 235 9.83 -9.99 -1.56
N GLN A 236 9.25 -10.66 -2.55
CA GLN A 236 10.00 -11.08 -3.73
C GLN A 236 10.55 -9.85 -4.47
N LYS A 237 11.47 -10.08 -5.41
CA LYS A 237 11.95 -9.00 -6.28
C LYS A 237 10.79 -8.28 -6.99
N PRO A 238 10.89 -6.97 -7.23
CA PRO A 238 9.91 -6.27 -8.05
C PRO A 238 9.70 -6.95 -9.40
N VAL A 239 8.44 -7.00 -9.84
CA VAL A 239 8.05 -7.56 -11.14
C VAL A 239 8.16 -6.53 -12.26
N GLY A 240 8.24 -5.24 -11.91
CA GLY A 240 8.41 -4.17 -12.89
C GLY A 240 8.30 -2.78 -12.28
N VAL A 241 8.30 -1.80 -13.18
CA VAL A 241 8.02 -0.40 -12.91
C VAL A 241 6.70 -0.04 -13.56
N LEU A 242 5.86 0.69 -12.83
CA LEU A 242 4.60 1.20 -13.34
C LEU A 242 4.58 2.74 -13.22
N GLN A 243 3.94 3.38 -14.18
CA GLN A 243 3.60 4.78 -14.13
C GLN A 243 2.17 4.90 -14.64
N ASP A 244 1.34 5.61 -13.89
CA ASP A 244 -0.05 5.84 -14.28
C ASP A 244 -0.55 7.20 -13.80
N VAL A 245 -1.76 7.54 -14.24
CA VAL A 245 -2.46 8.78 -13.94
C VAL A 245 -3.92 8.47 -13.61
N ALA A 246 -4.35 8.86 -12.41
CA ALA A 246 -5.74 8.79 -11.98
C ALA A 246 -6.38 10.18 -12.00
N PHE A 247 -7.61 10.23 -12.48
CA PHE A 247 -8.48 11.40 -12.41
C PHE A 247 -9.72 11.04 -11.60
N GLU A 248 -10.01 11.81 -10.56
CA GLU A 248 -11.16 11.56 -9.68
C GLU A 248 -12.46 11.47 -10.49
N GLY A 249 -13.23 10.41 -10.25
CA GLY A 249 -14.51 10.14 -10.93
C GLY A 249 -14.39 9.52 -12.33
N VAL A 250 -13.19 9.44 -12.89
CA VAL A 250 -12.94 8.73 -14.16
C VAL A 250 -12.65 7.26 -13.85
N ASN A 251 -13.36 6.33 -14.50
CA ASN A 251 -13.21 4.88 -14.30
C ASN A 251 -13.37 4.39 -12.85
N GLY A 252 -14.04 5.16 -11.98
CA GLY A 252 -14.19 4.82 -10.57
C GLY A 252 -12.95 5.11 -9.71
N GLU A 253 -11.99 5.86 -10.25
CA GLU A 253 -10.85 6.34 -9.47
C GLU A 253 -11.28 7.38 -8.43
N PHE A 254 -10.67 7.30 -7.26
CA PHE A 254 -10.94 8.18 -6.11
C PHE A 254 -9.83 9.20 -5.86
N ALA A 255 -8.75 9.14 -6.64
CA ALA A 255 -7.60 10.02 -6.52
C ALA A 255 -7.40 10.84 -7.80
N ASN A 256 -6.94 12.08 -7.63
CA ASN A 256 -6.53 12.96 -8.73
C ASN A 256 -5.01 13.15 -8.66
N MET A 257 -4.25 12.17 -9.17
CA MET A 257 -2.78 12.13 -9.06
C MET A 257 -2.12 11.28 -10.15
N ALA A 258 -0.88 11.63 -10.49
CA ALA A 258 0.03 10.76 -11.24
C ALA A 258 1.09 10.18 -10.30
N TRP A 259 1.56 8.97 -10.60
CA TRP A 259 2.59 8.31 -9.80
C TRP A 259 3.53 7.45 -10.63
N SER A 260 4.69 7.15 -10.06
CA SER A 260 5.61 6.13 -10.55
C SER A 260 6.05 5.24 -9.39
N GLU A 261 6.13 3.94 -9.63
CA GLU A 261 6.31 2.94 -8.57
C GLU A 261 7.06 1.70 -9.05
N LEU A 262 7.63 0.97 -8.09
CA LEU A 262 8.04 -0.42 -8.26
C LEU A 262 6.90 -1.33 -7.83
N THR A 263 6.48 -2.26 -8.69
CA THR A 263 5.41 -3.22 -8.38
C THR A 263 6.01 -4.55 -7.92
N PHE A 264 5.42 -5.16 -6.90
CA PHE A 264 5.86 -6.43 -6.34
C PHE A 264 4.80 -7.50 -6.57
N ALA A 265 5.23 -8.75 -6.71
CA ALA A 265 4.32 -9.89 -6.59
C ALA A 265 3.97 -10.11 -5.12
N THR A 266 2.75 -10.58 -4.87
CA THR A 266 2.33 -11.03 -3.54
C THR A 266 2.39 -12.55 -3.41
N ASN A 267 2.41 -13.04 -2.16
CA ASN A 267 2.37 -14.46 -1.82
C ASN A 267 1.42 -14.71 -0.64
N ASP A 268 1.13 -15.99 -0.37
CA ASP A 268 0.15 -16.38 0.66
C ASP A 268 0.50 -15.85 2.06
N GLU A 269 1.77 -15.82 2.43
CA GLU A 269 2.20 -15.29 3.74
C GLU A 269 1.90 -13.79 3.87
N GLN A 270 2.11 -13.02 2.80
CA GLN A 270 1.81 -11.58 2.77
C GLN A 270 0.31 -11.33 2.79
N GLU A 271 -0.47 -12.12 2.05
CA GLU A 271 -1.93 -12.03 2.07
C GLU A 271 -2.47 -12.28 3.49
N LEU A 272 -1.97 -13.33 4.18
CA LEU A 272 -2.30 -13.61 5.58
C LEU A 272 -1.87 -12.48 6.54
N ALA A 273 -0.71 -11.87 6.30
CA ALA A 273 -0.24 -10.74 7.10
C ALA A 273 -1.14 -9.51 6.94
N VAL A 274 -1.60 -9.22 5.72
CA VAL A 274 -2.54 -8.12 5.45
C VAL A 274 -3.93 -8.43 6.01
N ASP A 275 -4.41 -9.67 5.92
CA ASP A 275 -5.66 -10.10 6.57
C ASP A 275 -5.60 -9.91 8.09
N ALA A 276 -4.46 -10.23 8.71
CA ALA A 276 -4.26 -9.97 10.13
C ALA A 276 -4.33 -8.47 10.47
N LEU A 277 -3.81 -7.58 9.60
CA LEU A 277 -3.98 -6.13 9.77
C LEU A 277 -5.44 -5.72 9.66
N HIS A 278 -6.17 -6.21 8.66
CA HIS A 278 -7.60 -5.92 8.54
C HIS A 278 -8.39 -6.36 9.77
N GLU A 279 -8.12 -7.56 10.31
CA GLU A 279 -8.77 -8.03 11.53
C GLU A 279 -8.44 -7.13 12.74
N ILE A 280 -7.20 -6.67 12.87
CA ILE A 280 -6.80 -5.76 13.96
C ILE A 280 -7.55 -4.42 13.89
N PHE A 281 -7.63 -3.81 12.70
CA PHE A 281 -8.13 -2.44 12.55
C PHE A 281 -9.63 -2.35 12.22
N TYR A 282 -10.24 -3.40 11.67
CA TYR A 282 -11.65 -3.42 11.25
C TYR A 282 -12.47 -4.55 11.89
N GLY A 283 -11.83 -5.58 12.47
CA GLY A 283 -12.52 -6.75 13.04
C GLY A 283 -13.45 -6.43 14.22
N ARG A 284 -13.20 -5.32 14.92
CA ARG A 284 -14.10 -4.84 15.99
C ARG A 284 -15.41 -4.26 15.48
N GLU A 285 -15.43 -3.73 14.26
CA GLU A 285 -16.62 -3.12 13.69
C GLU A 285 -17.55 -4.16 13.09
N SER A 286 -17.03 -4.97 12.18
CA SER A 286 -17.74 -6.12 11.63
C SER A 286 -16.78 -7.06 10.89
N LYS A 287 -17.18 -8.34 10.79
CA LYS A 287 -16.47 -9.31 9.94
C LYS A 287 -16.47 -8.90 8.46
N GLU A 288 -17.49 -8.17 8.03
CA GLU A 288 -17.60 -7.70 6.65
C GLU A 288 -16.53 -6.65 6.32
N PHE A 289 -16.29 -5.70 7.23
CA PHE A 289 -15.23 -4.68 7.09
C PHE A 289 -13.82 -5.27 7.23
N ALA A 290 -13.67 -6.31 8.06
CA ALA A 290 -12.40 -7.05 8.16
C ALA A 290 -12.10 -7.92 6.92
N THR A 291 -13.11 -8.26 6.10
CA THR A 291 -12.90 -9.07 4.91
C THR A 291 -12.50 -8.18 3.73
N ARG A 292 -11.29 -8.41 3.21
CA ARG A 292 -10.83 -7.71 2.01
C ARG A 292 -11.63 -8.08 0.77
N GLN A 293 -11.86 -7.08 -0.07
CA GLN A 293 -12.56 -7.25 -1.35
C GLN A 293 -11.60 -7.56 -2.51
N LYS A 294 -10.30 -7.27 -2.36
CA LYS A 294 -9.29 -7.41 -3.41
C LYS A 294 -7.97 -7.97 -2.84
N PRO A 295 -7.22 -8.74 -3.64
CA PRO A 295 -5.87 -9.19 -3.28
C PRO A 295 -4.94 -8.01 -3.00
N PHE A 296 -3.91 -8.26 -2.21
CA PHE A 296 -2.91 -7.25 -1.89
C PHE A 296 -2.03 -6.98 -3.12
N LYS A 297 -1.84 -5.70 -3.45
CA LYS A 297 -1.01 -5.27 -4.58
C LYS A 297 0.15 -4.43 -4.06
N PRO A 298 1.22 -5.06 -3.56
CA PRO A 298 2.34 -4.34 -3.00
C PRO A 298 3.06 -3.51 -4.08
N HIS A 299 3.23 -2.23 -3.82
CA HIS A 299 3.98 -1.31 -4.66
C HIS A 299 4.72 -0.29 -3.78
N ALA A 300 5.91 0.12 -4.24
CA ALA A 300 6.70 1.16 -3.60
C ALA A 300 6.80 2.36 -4.53
N SER A 301 6.01 3.38 -4.22
CA SER A 301 6.00 4.64 -4.97
C SER A 301 7.34 5.37 -4.82
N ILE A 302 7.86 5.87 -5.93
CA ILE A 302 9.09 6.67 -6.00
C ILE A 302 8.81 8.14 -6.31
N ALA A 303 7.64 8.46 -6.86
CA ALA A 303 7.24 9.83 -7.15
C ALA A 303 5.72 9.98 -7.22
N TYR A 304 5.25 11.16 -6.83
CA TYR A 304 3.87 11.62 -7.04
C TYR A 304 3.85 13.01 -7.68
N ASP A 305 2.87 13.27 -8.53
CA ASP A 305 2.67 14.55 -9.20
C ASP A 305 1.17 14.83 -9.42
N ASN A 306 0.83 16.07 -9.73
CA ASN A 306 -0.50 16.38 -10.23
C ASN A 306 -0.71 15.71 -11.61
N PRO A 307 -1.92 15.23 -11.90
CA PRO A 307 -2.16 14.46 -13.12
C PRO A 307 -2.11 15.33 -14.38
N GLU A 308 -2.50 16.59 -14.28
CA GLU A 308 -2.47 17.53 -15.41
C GLU A 308 -1.03 17.94 -15.71
N ASN A 309 -0.57 17.66 -16.93
CA ASN A 309 0.79 17.94 -17.38
C ASN A 309 1.85 17.29 -16.49
N THR A 310 1.58 16.05 -16.03
CA THR A 310 2.58 15.30 -15.28
C THR A 310 3.86 15.13 -16.11
N VAL A 311 5.00 15.27 -15.43
CA VAL A 311 6.32 15.00 -16.02
C VAL A 311 6.78 13.56 -15.78
N LEU A 312 6.03 12.81 -14.98
CA LEU A 312 6.27 11.40 -14.76
C LEU A 312 5.96 10.63 -16.03
N ASN A 313 6.87 9.77 -16.44
CA ASN A 313 6.68 8.89 -17.58
C ASN A 313 7.41 7.56 -17.34
N LEU A 314 6.88 6.49 -17.92
CA LEU A 314 7.41 5.15 -17.74
C LEU A 314 8.87 5.00 -18.24
N ALA A 315 9.26 5.70 -19.31
CA ALA A 315 10.59 5.58 -19.88
C ALA A 315 11.68 6.08 -18.93
N ASP A 316 11.46 7.21 -18.26
CA ASP A 316 12.38 7.76 -17.26
C ASP A 316 12.46 6.86 -16.01
N ALA A 317 11.31 6.39 -15.51
CA ALA A 317 11.24 5.49 -14.37
C ALA A 317 11.98 4.16 -14.63
N MET A 318 11.72 3.54 -15.79
CA MET A 318 12.44 2.35 -16.24
C MET A 318 13.93 2.62 -16.47
N GLY A 319 14.27 3.74 -17.11
CA GLY A 319 15.65 4.13 -17.38
C GLY A 319 16.47 4.34 -16.11
N TYR A 320 15.86 4.89 -15.06
CA TYR A 320 16.48 4.98 -13.74
C TYR A 320 16.67 3.61 -13.10
N ALA A 321 15.63 2.77 -13.11
CA ALA A 321 15.68 1.43 -12.52
C ALA A 321 16.74 0.53 -13.19
N LEU A 322 16.89 0.58 -14.51
CA LEU A 322 17.92 -0.17 -15.25
C LEU A 322 19.35 0.28 -14.92
N LYS A 323 19.55 1.54 -14.55
CA LYS A 323 20.85 2.07 -14.10
C LYS A 323 21.16 1.73 -12.64
N HIS A 324 20.15 1.30 -11.88
CA HIS A 324 20.25 0.95 -10.46
C HIS A 324 19.63 -0.43 -10.20
N PRO A 325 20.31 -1.53 -10.63
CA PRO A 325 19.71 -2.87 -10.65
C PRO A 325 19.20 -3.38 -9.28
N SER A 326 19.73 -2.86 -8.17
CA SER A 326 19.23 -3.19 -6.82
C SER A 326 17.74 -2.88 -6.65
N LEU A 327 17.18 -1.94 -7.44
CA LEU A 327 15.75 -1.65 -7.47
C LEU A 327 14.90 -2.80 -8.01
N LEU A 328 15.41 -3.65 -8.90
CA LEU A 328 14.62 -4.70 -9.58
C LEU A 328 15.11 -6.12 -9.30
N GLU A 329 16.35 -6.30 -8.87
CA GLU A 329 16.98 -7.63 -8.76
C GLU A 329 16.93 -8.21 -7.35
N MET A 330 16.49 -7.42 -6.35
CA MET A 330 16.57 -7.78 -4.95
C MET A 330 15.22 -8.07 -4.32
N GLU A 331 15.17 -9.16 -3.56
CA GLU A 331 14.16 -9.38 -2.54
C GLU A 331 14.29 -8.33 -1.43
N ARG A 332 13.16 -7.90 -0.86
CA ARG A 332 13.11 -6.82 0.11
C ARG A 332 12.51 -7.33 1.41
N LYS A 333 13.32 -7.36 2.48
CA LYS A 333 12.80 -7.53 3.84
C LYS A 333 12.10 -6.25 4.28
N VAL A 334 11.11 -6.35 5.16
CA VAL A 334 10.57 -5.18 5.87
C VAL A 334 11.43 -4.95 7.11
N GLU A 335 12.00 -3.75 7.24
CA GLU A 335 12.79 -3.36 8.41
C GLU A 335 11.92 -2.85 9.56
N ALA A 336 10.77 -2.25 9.22
CA ALA A 336 9.81 -1.75 10.18
C ALA A 336 8.41 -1.62 9.58
N ILE A 337 7.42 -1.55 10.46
CA ILE A 337 6.07 -1.07 10.12
C ILE A 337 5.90 0.27 10.82
N SER A 338 5.27 1.23 10.15
CA SER A 338 4.92 2.53 10.74
C SER A 338 3.45 2.88 10.55
N LEU A 339 2.89 3.54 11.54
CA LEU A 339 1.56 4.13 11.54
C LEU A 339 1.69 5.60 11.14
N TRP A 340 0.99 6.02 10.11
CA TRP A 340 1.04 7.38 9.59
C TRP A 340 -0.32 8.07 9.66
N SER A 341 -0.31 9.34 10.03
CA SER A 341 -1.41 10.27 9.79
C SER A 341 -1.24 10.89 8.42
N LEU A 342 -2.21 10.67 7.53
CA LEU A 342 -2.18 11.20 6.15
C LEU A 342 -3.22 12.30 5.94
N TYR A 343 -3.79 12.88 6.99
CA TYR A 343 -4.77 13.95 6.88
C TYR A 343 -4.14 15.19 6.25
N GLY A 344 -4.48 15.48 4.98
CA GLY A 344 -4.05 16.69 4.28
C GLY A 344 -3.05 16.44 3.14
N PRO A 345 -2.32 17.48 2.69
CA PRO A 345 -1.25 17.37 1.70
C PRO A 345 -0.04 16.60 2.25
N MET A 346 0.80 16.09 1.35
CA MET A 346 1.96 15.25 1.71
C MET A 346 2.97 15.91 2.67
N VAL A 347 3.04 17.24 2.72
CA VAL A 347 3.90 17.97 3.69
C VAL A 347 3.40 17.89 5.13
N GLU A 348 2.14 17.54 5.35
CA GLU A 348 1.49 17.43 6.66
C GLU A 348 1.49 15.98 7.18
N TRP A 349 2.02 15.03 6.40
CA TRP A 349 2.08 13.63 6.82
C TRP A 349 3.02 13.43 8.00
N GLU A 350 2.56 12.68 8.99
CA GLU A 350 3.28 12.45 10.23
C GLU A 350 3.34 10.96 10.56
N CYS A 351 4.54 10.47 10.92
CA CYS A 351 4.73 9.14 11.47
C CYS A 351 4.35 9.15 12.95
N MET A 352 3.22 8.54 13.29
CA MET A 352 2.67 8.51 14.65
C MET A 352 3.34 7.45 15.51
N ASP A 353 3.69 6.31 14.91
CA ASP A 353 4.35 5.22 15.62
C ASP A 353 5.13 4.30 14.67
N ARG A 354 6.09 3.54 15.19
CA ARG A 354 6.96 2.64 14.44
C ARG A 354 7.38 1.41 15.25
N ILE A 355 7.43 0.26 14.60
CA ILE A 355 7.88 -1.03 15.14
C ILE A 355 8.94 -1.62 14.21
N GLU A 356 10.11 -1.94 14.75
CA GLU A 356 11.24 -2.56 14.02
C GLU A 356 11.23 -4.10 14.15
N PHE A 357 11.84 -4.80 13.18
CA PHE A 357 11.91 -6.26 13.12
C PHE A 357 13.32 -6.88 13.15
#